data_AF-A0A2V9SJQ6-F1
#
_entry.id   AF-A0A2V9SJQ6-F1
#
_cell.length_a   1.000
_cell.length_b   1.000
_cell.length_c   1.000
_cell.angle_alpha   90.00
_cell.angle_beta   90.00
_cell.angle_gamma   90.00
#
_symmetry.space_group_name_H-M   'P 1'
#
loop_
_entity.id
_entity.type
_entity.pdbx_description
1 polymer ?
#
loop_
_entity_poly.entity_id
_entity_poly.type
_entity_poly.pdbx_seq_one_letter_code
_entity_poly.pdbx_strand_id
1 'polypeptide(L)'
;MSISRRRVVKTNAGVGRKAILQETQPSWRWLRIGFWACIVISVAVVLRRTVALAHPQQSAPPQLAELDAAFASHAALTLAHILPALAFVLLTPFVYIRRFAGASWPKRFLFPLGLVVGVTAYAMSMYSVGGWVERSAVLLFNSLFLFSLFRAWQLRREPALNLRWMTRAIAILLGIATTRPVMGIFFATSRVTHLSPKQFFGIAFWIGFSINTLIVELWLRSLQGKSQIERLAMRPLSL
;
A
#
# COMPACT_ATOMS: atom_id res chain seq x y z
N MET A 1 60.15 -5.62 -39.59
CA MET A 1 59.54 -6.59 -38.66
C MET A 1 59.31 -5.86 -37.33
N SER A 2 58.11 -5.30 -37.11
CA SER A 2 57.78 -4.50 -35.91
C SER A 2 56.60 -5.14 -35.18
N ILE A 3 56.83 -5.59 -33.94
CA ILE A 3 55.85 -6.28 -33.11
C ILE A 3 55.14 -5.24 -32.24
N SER A 4 53.89 -4.94 -32.58
CA SER A 4 52.99 -4.09 -31.80
C SER A 4 52.51 -4.83 -30.54
N ARG A 5 52.95 -4.38 -29.36
CA ARG A 5 52.42 -4.83 -28.06
C ARG A 5 51.01 -4.27 -27.84
N ARG A 6 49.98 -5.12 -27.95
CA ARG A 6 48.62 -4.80 -27.50
C ARG A 6 48.60 -4.67 -25.97
N ARG A 7 48.35 -3.46 -25.48
CA ARG A 7 48.04 -3.16 -24.08
C ARG A 7 46.65 -3.70 -23.77
N VAL A 8 46.56 -4.78 -23.00
CA VAL A 8 45.29 -5.29 -22.45
C VAL A 8 44.77 -4.28 -21.43
N VAL A 9 43.78 -3.49 -21.83
CA VAL A 9 43.00 -2.65 -20.92
C VAL A 9 42.13 -3.59 -20.07
N LYS A 10 42.57 -3.88 -18.84
CA LYS A 10 41.69 -4.48 -17.82
C LYS A 10 40.62 -3.46 -17.47
N THR A 11 39.46 -3.57 -18.08
CA THR A 11 38.27 -2.80 -17.69
C THR A 11 37.85 -3.23 -16.29
N ASN A 12 37.77 -2.25 -15.39
CA ASN A 12 37.37 -2.38 -13.97
C ASN A 12 35.88 -2.77 -13.82
N ALA A 13 35.50 -3.95 -14.31
CA ALA A 13 34.14 -4.48 -14.19
C ALA A 13 33.70 -4.71 -12.72
N GLY A 14 34.65 -4.80 -11.79
CA GLY A 14 34.38 -5.02 -10.35
C GLY A 14 33.92 -3.77 -9.60
N VAL A 15 34.29 -2.57 -10.04
CA VAL A 15 33.98 -1.31 -9.34
C VAL A 15 32.54 -0.87 -9.62
N GLY A 16 32.09 -0.96 -10.87
CA GLY A 16 30.70 -0.68 -11.24
C GLY A 16 29.70 -1.64 -10.59
N ARG A 17 30.06 -2.93 -10.47
CA ARG A 17 29.20 -3.94 -9.81
C ARG A 17 29.02 -3.65 -8.32
N LYS A 18 30.08 -3.23 -7.61
CA LYS A 18 30.01 -2.90 -6.19
C LYS A 18 29.23 -1.60 -5.92
N ALA A 19 29.41 -0.58 -6.76
CA ALA A 19 28.66 0.69 -6.65
C ALA A 19 27.15 0.48 -6.86
N ILE A 20 26.75 -0.28 -7.89
CA ILE A 20 25.35 -0.66 -8.13
C ILE A 20 24.79 -1.53 -6.98
N LEU A 21 25.61 -2.41 -6.38
CA LEU A 21 25.19 -3.23 -5.24
C LEU A 21 25.05 -2.41 -3.93
N GLN A 22 25.82 -1.33 -3.74
CA GLN A 22 25.73 -0.46 -2.57
C GLN A 22 24.54 0.52 -2.66
N GLU A 23 24.27 1.06 -3.84
CA GLU A 23 23.15 1.98 -4.06
C GLU A 23 21.79 1.25 -4.08
N THR A 24 21.78 -0.06 -4.35
CA THR A 24 20.56 -0.88 -4.34
C THR A 24 20.11 -1.26 -2.92
N GLN A 25 20.98 -1.68 -2.01
CA GLN A 25 20.60 -2.07 -0.64
C GLN A 25 19.73 -1.07 0.16
N PRO A 26 19.92 0.27 0.10
CA PRO A 26 19.11 1.20 0.88
C PRO A 26 17.63 1.21 0.48
N SER A 27 17.28 1.07 -0.81
CA SER A 27 15.90 1.21 -1.27
C SER A 27 14.95 0.16 -0.65
N TRP A 28 15.42 -1.08 -0.47
CA TRP A 28 14.66 -2.15 0.15
C TRP A 28 14.46 -1.94 1.65
N ARG A 29 15.45 -1.35 2.35
CA ARG A 29 15.31 -1.02 3.77
C ARG A 29 14.27 0.07 3.97
N TRP A 30 14.30 1.11 3.15
CA TRP A 30 13.29 2.18 3.17
C TRP A 30 11.88 1.67 2.88
N LEU A 31 11.73 0.77 1.91
CA LEU A 31 10.45 0.12 1.63
C LEU A 31 9.92 -0.69 2.81
N ARG A 32 10.80 -1.42 3.51
CA ARG A 32 10.41 -2.16 4.73
C ARG A 32 10.00 -1.22 5.85
N ILE A 33 10.73 -0.12 6.06
CA ILE A 33 10.39 0.90 7.06
C ILE A 33 9.02 1.50 6.73
N GLY A 34 8.82 1.95 5.48
CA GLY A 34 7.54 2.49 5.02
C GLY A 34 6.39 1.50 5.15
N PHE A 35 6.62 0.22 4.81
CA PHE A 35 5.66 -0.85 4.98
C PHE A 35 5.22 -1.02 6.45
N TRP A 36 6.17 -1.10 7.39
CA TRP A 36 5.85 -1.20 8.81
C TRP A 36 5.18 0.06 9.36
N ALA A 37 5.61 1.24 8.92
CA ALA A 37 4.97 2.50 9.27
C ALA A 37 3.50 2.52 8.80
N CYS A 38 3.22 2.06 7.57
CA CYS A 38 1.86 1.97 7.06
C CYS A 38 0.99 0.99 7.87
N ILE A 39 1.55 -0.14 8.33
CA ILE A 39 0.84 -1.06 9.22
C ILE A 39 0.46 -0.37 10.53
N VAL A 40 1.43 0.27 11.19
CA VAL A 40 1.20 0.96 12.48
C VAL A 40 0.14 2.06 12.32
N ILE A 41 0.25 2.88 11.27
CA ILE A 41 -0.73 3.94 10.99
C ILE A 41 -2.10 3.33 10.72
N SER A 42 -2.19 2.23 9.96
CA SER A 42 -3.47 1.56 9.69
C SER A 42 -4.13 1.07 10.96
N VAL A 43 -3.38 0.41 11.85
CA VAL A 43 -3.87 -0.04 13.16
C VAL A 43 -4.38 1.14 13.99
N ALA A 44 -3.59 2.20 14.11
CA ALA A 44 -3.96 3.40 14.89
C ALA A 44 -5.24 4.05 14.35
N VAL A 45 -5.38 4.13 13.02
CA VAL A 45 -6.56 4.70 12.36
C VAL A 45 -7.81 3.86 12.61
N VAL A 46 -7.71 2.52 12.52
CA VAL A 46 -8.84 1.64 12.78
C VAL A 46 -9.25 1.74 14.25
N LEU A 47 -8.30 1.67 15.19
CA LEU A 47 -8.58 1.84 16.62
C LEU A 47 -9.28 3.18 16.91
N ARG A 48 -8.75 4.29 16.38
CA ARG A 48 -9.38 5.61 16.52
C ARG A 48 -10.81 5.60 15.98
N ARG A 49 -11.05 5.01 14.80
CA ARG A 49 -12.37 4.96 14.17
C ARG A 49 -13.35 4.10 14.97
N THR A 50 -12.92 2.96 15.49
CA THR A 50 -13.75 2.09 16.33
C THR A 50 -14.11 2.78 17.65
N VAL A 51 -13.17 3.47 18.29
CA VAL A 51 -13.42 4.24 19.51
C VAL A 51 -14.40 5.38 19.25
N ALA A 52 -14.23 6.14 18.15
CA ALA A 52 -15.14 7.23 17.79
C ALA A 52 -16.58 6.76 17.50
N LEU A 53 -16.75 5.58 16.91
CA LEU A 53 -18.07 4.97 16.70
C LEU A 53 -18.70 4.45 18.00
N ALA A 54 -17.88 3.94 18.93
CA ALA A 54 -18.36 3.45 20.23
C ALA A 54 -18.63 4.57 21.24
N HIS A 55 -17.88 5.68 21.18
CA HIS A 55 -17.96 6.83 22.07
C HIS A 55 -17.95 8.13 21.24
N PRO A 56 -19.12 8.60 20.77
CA PRO A 56 -19.20 9.85 20.03
C PRO A 56 -18.71 11.01 20.90
N GLN A 57 -17.65 11.70 20.47
CA GLN A 57 -17.11 12.82 21.25
C GLN A 57 -18.00 14.06 21.11
N GLN A 58 -18.53 14.54 22.23
CA GLN A 58 -19.38 15.73 22.30
C GLN A 58 -18.63 17.05 21.98
N SER A 59 -17.29 17.03 21.96
CA SER A 59 -16.44 18.24 21.83
C SER A 59 -15.49 18.19 20.62
N ALA A 60 -15.87 17.54 19.53
CA ALA A 60 -15.09 17.57 18.29
C ALA A 60 -15.30 18.90 17.53
N PRO A 61 -14.28 19.44 16.83
CA PRO A 61 -14.47 20.54 15.87
C PRO A 61 -15.63 20.20 14.92
N PRO A 62 -16.51 21.16 14.57
CA PRO A 62 -17.76 20.88 13.85
C PRO A 62 -17.56 20.11 12.54
N GLN A 63 -16.44 20.32 11.85
CA GLN A 63 -16.12 19.60 10.61
C GLN A 63 -15.75 18.12 10.82
N LEU A 64 -15.14 17.78 11.96
CA LEU A 64 -14.87 16.39 12.33
C LEU A 64 -16.15 15.71 12.84
N ALA A 65 -17.00 16.45 13.55
CA ALA A 65 -18.30 15.97 14.01
C ALA A 65 -19.25 15.63 12.85
N GLU A 66 -19.31 16.46 11.80
CA GLU A 66 -20.09 16.17 10.58
C GLU A 66 -19.58 14.90 9.87
N LEU A 67 -18.26 14.74 9.78
CA LEU A 67 -17.64 13.57 9.17
C LEU A 67 -17.95 12.30 9.97
N ASP A 68 -17.86 12.37 11.30
CA ASP A 68 -18.15 11.26 12.19
C ASP A 68 -19.65 10.91 12.20
N ALA A 69 -20.55 11.90 12.09
CA ALA A 69 -21.99 11.67 11.92
C ALA A 69 -22.33 10.96 10.60
N ALA A 70 -21.65 11.30 9.50
CA ALA A 70 -21.80 10.61 8.22
C ALA A 70 -21.30 9.15 8.28
N PHE A 71 -20.24 8.87 9.04
CA PHE A 71 -19.79 7.50 9.28
C PHE A 71 -20.70 6.74 10.25
N ALA A 72 -21.28 7.41 11.25
CA ALA A 72 -22.20 6.81 12.21
C ALA A 72 -23.52 6.38 11.56
N SER A 73 -24.04 7.16 10.60
CA SER A 73 -25.24 6.76 9.83
C SER A 73 -25.01 5.51 8.97
N HIS A 74 -23.76 5.19 8.66
CA HIS A 74 -23.35 3.97 7.94
C HIS A 74 -22.34 3.15 8.74
N ALA A 75 -22.53 3.06 10.06
CA ALA A 75 -21.58 2.39 10.96
C ALA A 75 -21.35 0.92 10.58
N ALA A 76 -22.40 0.20 10.21
CA ALA A 76 -22.30 -1.20 9.78
C ALA A 76 -21.44 -1.36 8.52
N LEU A 77 -21.63 -0.50 7.51
CA LEU A 77 -20.82 -0.52 6.28
C LEU A 77 -19.36 -0.14 6.58
N THR A 78 -19.15 0.84 7.45
CA THR A 78 -17.81 1.26 7.87
C THR A 78 -17.09 0.14 8.61
N LEU A 79 -17.73 -0.53 9.57
CA LEU A 79 -17.18 -1.68 10.29
C LEU A 79 -16.92 -2.87 9.36
N ALA A 80 -17.85 -3.16 8.46
CA ALA A 80 -17.71 -4.20 7.43
C ALA A 80 -16.56 -3.94 6.45
N HIS A 81 -16.11 -2.69 6.32
CA HIS A 81 -14.93 -2.34 5.54
C HIS A 81 -13.64 -2.36 6.37
N ILE A 82 -13.61 -1.65 7.50
CA ILE A 82 -12.37 -1.42 8.25
C ILE A 82 -11.86 -2.67 8.97
N LEU A 83 -12.75 -3.57 9.44
CA LEU A 83 -12.33 -4.79 10.14
C LEU A 83 -11.67 -5.78 9.16
N PRO A 84 -12.25 -6.08 7.98
CA PRO A 84 -11.54 -6.86 6.96
C PRO A 84 -10.27 -6.20 6.45
N ALA A 85 -10.25 -4.86 6.31
CA ALA A 85 -9.05 -4.13 5.91
C ALA A 85 -7.94 -4.27 6.95
N LEU A 86 -8.25 -4.16 8.24
CA LEU A 86 -7.29 -4.36 9.32
C LEU A 86 -6.73 -5.79 9.28
N ALA A 87 -7.60 -6.78 9.19
CA ALA A 87 -7.19 -8.19 9.10
C ALA A 87 -6.27 -8.42 7.88
N PHE A 88 -6.60 -7.84 6.72
CA PHE A 88 -5.75 -7.90 5.53
C PHE A 88 -4.37 -7.31 5.79
N VAL A 89 -4.30 -6.11 6.36
CA VAL A 89 -3.03 -5.42 6.66
C VAL A 89 -2.18 -6.24 7.64
N LEU A 90 -2.79 -6.79 8.70
CA LEU A 90 -2.09 -7.61 9.69
C LEU A 90 -1.61 -8.96 9.14
N LEU A 91 -2.31 -9.53 8.16
CA LEU A 91 -1.90 -10.76 7.48
C LEU A 91 -0.80 -10.55 6.44
N THR A 92 -0.63 -9.32 5.97
CA THR A 92 0.29 -8.99 4.88
C THR A 92 1.77 -9.31 5.22
N PRO A 93 2.31 -8.99 6.42
CA PRO A 93 3.68 -9.37 6.80
C PRO A 93 3.98 -10.86 6.63
N PHE A 94 3.01 -11.74 6.87
CA PHE A 94 3.20 -13.19 6.77
C PHE A 94 3.48 -13.66 5.34
N VAL A 95 3.12 -12.87 4.32
CA VAL A 95 3.48 -13.13 2.93
C VAL A 95 4.99 -12.94 2.68
N TYR A 96 5.63 -12.04 3.43
CA TYR A 96 7.03 -11.65 3.24
C TYR A 96 7.97 -12.24 4.30
N ILE A 97 7.45 -12.69 5.44
CA ILE A 97 8.25 -13.34 6.50
C ILE A 97 8.68 -14.73 6.02
N ARG A 98 9.98 -14.98 6.03
CA ARG A 98 10.62 -16.21 5.54
C ARG A 98 9.98 -17.49 6.07
N ARG A 99 9.60 -17.52 7.36
CA ARG A 99 9.00 -18.70 8.01
C ARG A 99 7.62 -19.08 7.43
N PHE A 100 6.89 -18.11 6.86
CA PHE A 100 5.51 -18.28 6.41
C PHE A 100 5.31 -18.05 4.91
N ALA A 101 6.33 -17.56 4.19
CA ALA A 101 6.26 -17.26 2.76
C ALA A 101 5.90 -18.47 1.87
N GLY A 102 6.24 -19.69 2.31
CA GLY A 102 5.84 -20.94 1.64
C GLY A 102 4.46 -21.45 2.04
N ALA A 103 3.84 -20.88 3.07
CA ALA A 103 2.54 -21.32 3.56
C ALA A 103 1.41 -20.76 2.67
N SER A 104 0.44 -21.60 2.33
CA SER A 104 -0.70 -21.19 1.50
C SER A 104 -1.78 -20.44 2.29
N TRP A 105 -1.77 -20.56 3.63
CA TRP A 105 -2.82 -20.00 4.50
C TRP A 105 -2.92 -18.46 4.44
N PRO A 106 -1.85 -17.65 4.43
CA PRO A 106 -2.00 -16.18 4.40
C PRO A 106 -2.72 -15.74 3.14
N LYS A 107 -2.33 -16.32 2.00
CA LYS A 107 -2.96 -16.03 0.70
C LYS A 107 -4.44 -16.46 0.67
N ARG A 108 -4.78 -17.58 1.31
CA ARG A 108 -6.16 -18.08 1.41
C ARG A 108 -7.10 -17.10 2.12
N PHE A 109 -6.60 -16.35 3.11
CA PHE A 109 -7.38 -15.31 3.79
C PHE A 109 -7.30 -13.94 3.11
N LEU A 110 -6.14 -13.58 2.53
CA LEU A 110 -5.97 -12.28 1.88
C LEU A 110 -6.90 -12.08 0.68
N PHE A 111 -7.17 -13.11 -0.12
CA PHE A 111 -8.09 -12.99 -1.26
C PHE A 111 -9.54 -12.63 -0.85
N PRO A 112 -10.23 -13.40 0.02
CA PRO A 112 -11.59 -13.06 0.43
C PRO A 112 -11.63 -11.73 1.20
N LEU A 113 -10.67 -11.46 2.10
CA LEU A 113 -10.59 -10.19 2.81
C LEU A 113 -10.44 -9.01 1.83
N GLY A 114 -9.54 -9.12 0.87
CA GLY A 114 -9.32 -8.10 -0.14
C GLY A 114 -10.55 -7.88 -1.02
N LEU A 115 -11.27 -8.95 -1.38
CA LEU A 115 -12.53 -8.82 -2.12
C LEU A 115 -13.59 -8.06 -1.31
N VAL A 116 -13.78 -8.42 -0.03
CA VAL A 116 -14.71 -7.71 0.86
C VAL A 116 -14.34 -6.23 0.97
N VAL A 117 -13.06 -5.94 1.19
CA VAL A 117 -12.54 -4.55 1.26
C VAL A 117 -12.83 -3.80 -0.04
N GLY A 118 -12.57 -4.39 -1.20
CA GLY A 118 -12.78 -3.71 -2.49
C GLY A 118 -14.26 -3.50 -2.83
N VAL A 119 -15.14 -4.47 -2.53
CA VAL A 119 -16.59 -4.32 -2.74
C VAL A 119 -17.17 -3.26 -1.81
N THR A 120 -16.82 -3.31 -0.53
CA THR A 120 -17.28 -2.32 0.46
C THR A 120 -16.72 -0.93 0.18
N ALA A 121 -15.51 -0.80 -0.38
CA ALA A 121 -14.96 0.48 -0.83
C ALA A 121 -15.82 1.13 -1.93
N TYR A 122 -16.33 0.36 -2.90
CA TYR A 122 -17.25 0.90 -3.91
C TYR A 122 -18.55 1.37 -3.27
N ALA A 123 -19.12 0.59 -2.35
CA ALA A 123 -20.33 0.99 -1.64
C ALA A 123 -20.11 2.29 -0.84
N MET A 124 -18.98 2.43 -0.15
CA MET A 124 -18.63 3.66 0.56
C MET A 124 -18.40 4.85 -0.38
N SER A 125 -17.89 4.61 -1.60
CA SER A 125 -17.65 5.68 -2.60
C SER A 125 -18.93 6.36 -3.10
N MET A 126 -20.10 5.74 -2.92
CA MET A 126 -21.39 6.35 -3.23
C MET A 126 -21.72 7.53 -2.31
N TYR A 127 -21.12 7.57 -1.12
CA TYR A 127 -21.35 8.58 -0.08
C TYR A 127 -20.13 9.49 0.13
N SER A 128 -19.30 9.68 -0.90
CA SER A 128 -18.04 10.43 -0.83
C SER A 128 -18.23 11.88 -0.37
N VAL A 129 -17.51 12.28 0.69
CA VAL A 129 -17.65 13.59 1.34
C VAL A 129 -16.89 14.69 0.57
N GLY A 130 -15.77 14.35 -0.06
CA GLY A 130 -14.96 15.21 -0.92
C GLY A 130 -15.45 15.30 -2.37
N GLY A 131 -16.68 14.84 -2.64
CA GLY A 131 -17.30 14.90 -3.96
C GLY A 131 -16.57 14.06 -5.02
N TRP A 132 -16.68 14.47 -6.28
CA TRP A 132 -16.18 13.70 -7.44
C TRP A 132 -14.66 13.47 -7.45
N VAL A 133 -13.88 14.33 -6.79
CA VAL A 133 -12.41 14.18 -6.73
C VAL A 133 -12.02 12.99 -5.85
N GLU A 134 -12.63 12.86 -4.67
CA GLU A 134 -12.47 11.69 -3.82
C GLU A 134 -13.00 10.44 -4.53
N ARG A 135 -14.21 10.54 -5.08
CA ARG A 135 -14.86 9.40 -5.75
C ARG A 135 -14.03 8.88 -6.92
N SER A 136 -13.48 9.75 -7.76
CA SER A 136 -12.63 9.33 -8.89
C SER A 136 -11.34 8.66 -8.44
N ALA A 137 -10.70 9.16 -7.37
CA ALA A 137 -9.54 8.51 -6.77
C ALA A 137 -9.88 7.09 -6.27
N VAL A 138 -10.97 6.97 -5.50
CA VAL A 138 -11.43 5.68 -4.99
C VAL A 138 -11.76 4.73 -6.14
N LEU A 139 -12.52 5.17 -7.15
CA LEU A 139 -12.86 4.35 -8.31
C LEU A 139 -11.61 3.85 -9.04
N LEU A 140 -10.64 4.71 -9.32
CA LEU A 140 -9.42 4.31 -10.02
C LEU A 140 -8.58 3.33 -9.19
N PHE A 141 -8.21 3.71 -7.97
CA PHE A 141 -7.30 2.91 -7.15
C PHE A 141 -7.96 1.64 -6.63
N ASN A 142 -9.26 1.66 -6.31
CA ASN A 142 -9.99 0.45 -5.94
C ASN A 142 -10.10 -0.53 -7.12
N SER A 143 -10.34 -0.02 -8.33
CA SER A 143 -10.33 -0.87 -9.54
C SER A 143 -8.96 -1.48 -9.77
N LEU A 144 -7.89 -0.69 -9.63
CA LEU A 144 -6.52 -1.18 -9.77
C LEU A 144 -6.15 -2.21 -8.69
N PHE A 145 -6.62 -2.00 -7.46
CA PHE A 145 -6.47 -2.92 -6.35
C PHE A 145 -7.15 -4.27 -6.64
N LEU A 146 -8.44 -4.24 -7.00
CA LEU A 146 -9.20 -5.46 -7.33
C LEU A 146 -8.64 -6.18 -8.55
N PHE A 147 -8.25 -5.44 -9.59
CA PHE A 147 -7.58 -6.00 -10.75
C PHE A 147 -6.27 -6.69 -10.36
N SER A 148 -5.44 -6.04 -9.54
CA SER A 148 -4.17 -6.61 -9.06
C SER A 148 -4.41 -7.86 -8.19
N LEU A 149 -5.41 -7.83 -7.33
CA LEU A 149 -5.81 -8.96 -6.48
C LEU A 149 -6.30 -10.14 -7.33
N PHE A 150 -7.14 -9.88 -8.33
CA PHE A 150 -7.64 -10.87 -9.27
C PHE A 150 -6.51 -11.50 -10.10
N ARG A 151 -5.59 -10.68 -10.63
CA ARG A 151 -4.41 -11.18 -11.36
C ARG A 151 -3.51 -12.03 -10.46
N ALA A 152 -3.33 -11.65 -9.20
CA ALA A 152 -2.60 -12.47 -8.24
C ALA A 152 -3.30 -13.83 -8.02
N TRP A 153 -4.63 -13.84 -7.91
CA TRP A 153 -5.42 -15.06 -7.72
C TRP A 153 -5.37 -16.00 -8.94
N GLN A 154 -5.47 -15.46 -10.15
CA GLN A 154 -5.33 -16.23 -11.40
C GLN A 154 -3.94 -16.87 -11.50
N LEU A 155 -2.90 -16.08 -11.25
CA LEU A 155 -1.50 -16.50 -11.38
C LEU A 155 -0.98 -17.18 -10.11
N ARG A 156 -1.85 -17.71 -9.23
CA ARG A 156 -1.45 -18.35 -7.96
C ARG A 156 -0.51 -19.55 -8.12
N ARG A 157 -0.51 -20.17 -9.30
CA ARG A 157 0.38 -21.28 -9.67
C ARG A 157 1.79 -20.83 -10.05
N GLU A 158 1.99 -19.54 -10.30
CA GLU A 158 3.27 -18.94 -10.67
C GLU A 158 3.76 -18.04 -9.52
N PRO A 159 4.61 -18.55 -8.60
CA PRO A 159 4.89 -17.89 -7.33
C PRO A 159 5.44 -16.46 -7.49
N ALA A 160 6.34 -16.25 -8.46
CA ALA A 160 6.93 -14.94 -8.72
C ALA A 160 5.90 -13.93 -9.25
N LEU A 161 5.08 -14.31 -10.25
CA LEU A 161 4.06 -13.42 -10.78
C LEU A 161 2.95 -13.15 -9.76
N ASN A 162 2.51 -14.18 -9.04
CA ASN A 162 1.57 -14.05 -7.92
C ASN A 162 2.06 -13.01 -6.92
N LEU A 163 3.31 -13.11 -6.46
CA LEU A 163 3.86 -12.18 -5.46
C LEU A 163 3.96 -10.75 -6.01
N ARG A 164 4.26 -10.57 -7.30
CA ARG A 164 4.31 -9.23 -7.94
C ARG A 164 2.94 -8.56 -7.96
N TRP A 165 1.91 -9.28 -8.40
CA TRP A 165 0.54 -8.75 -8.42
C TRP A 165 -0.01 -8.56 -7.01
N MET A 166 0.30 -9.46 -6.09
CA MET A 166 -0.08 -9.33 -4.67
C MET A 166 0.58 -8.09 -4.05
N THR A 167 1.87 -7.86 -4.32
CA THR A 167 2.60 -6.68 -3.83
C THR A 167 1.99 -5.38 -4.35
N ARG A 168 1.50 -5.35 -5.60
CA ARG A 168 0.74 -4.20 -6.12
C ARG A 168 -0.56 -3.96 -5.36
N ALA A 169 -1.35 -5.02 -5.15
CA ALA A 169 -2.61 -4.91 -4.40
C ALA A 169 -2.35 -4.40 -2.97
N ILE A 170 -1.35 -4.95 -2.29
CA ILE A 170 -0.92 -4.51 -0.96
C ILE A 170 -0.52 -3.04 -0.96
N ALA A 171 0.32 -2.62 -1.91
CA ALA A 171 0.80 -1.24 -1.98
C ALA A 171 -0.36 -0.25 -2.18
N ILE A 172 -1.28 -0.58 -3.08
CA ILE A 172 -2.46 0.26 -3.32
C ILE A 172 -3.30 0.33 -2.04
N LEU A 173 -3.58 -0.79 -1.38
CA LEU A 173 -4.35 -0.81 -0.13
C LEU A 173 -3.66 0.03 0.96
N LEU A 174 -2.34 -0.09 1.13
CA LEU A 174 -1.57 0.71 2.09
C LEU A 174 -1.57 2.21 1.77
N GLY A 175 -1.96 2.60 0.56
CA GLY A 175 -2.21 4.00 0.20
C GLY A 175 -3.08 4.73 1.22
N ILE A 176 -4.11 4.07 1.77
CA ILE A 176 -4.99 4.65 2.80
C ILE A 176 -4.24 5.01 4.09
N ALA A 177 -3.16 4.31 4.43
CA ALA A 177 -2.34 4.64 5.57
C ALA A 177 -1.58 5.96 5.33
N THR A 178 -1.14 6.21 4.09
CA THR A 178 -0.45 7.44 3.71
C THR A 178 -1.39 8.62 3.51
N THR A 179 -2.64 8.39 3.05
CA THR A 179 -3.62 9.48 2.92
C THR A 179 -3.90 10.14 4.27
N ARG A 180 -3.78 9.41 5.39
CA ARG A 180 -4.11 9.88 6.75
C ARG A 180 -3.16 10.97 7.29
N PRO A 181 -1.83 10.79 7.31
CA PRO A 181 -0.90 11.86 7.59
C PRO A 181 -1.04 13.04 6.62
N VAL A 182 -1.25 12.78 5.32
CA VAL A 182 -1.44 13.85 4.32
C VAL A 182 -2.67 14.69 4.65
N MET A 183 -3.80 14.07 4.98
CA MET A 183 -4.99 14.77 5.48
C MET A 183 -4.69 15.55 6.77
N GLY A 184 -3.93 14.98 7.70
CA GLY A 184 -3.53 15.66 8.94
C GLY A 184 -2.72 16.93 8.69
N ILE A 185 -1.80 16.90 7.71
CA ILE A 185 -1.00 18.06 7.30
C ILE A 185 -1.90 19.14 6.67
N PHE A 186 -2.80 18.76 5.75
CA PHE A 186 -3.76 19.70 5.18
C PHE A 186 -4.70 20.30 6.22
N PHE A 187 -5.14 19.51 7.20
CA PHE A 187 -5.96 20.01 8.30
C PHE A 187 -5.18 21.01 9.17
N ALA A 188 -3.92 20.73 9.49
CA ALA A 188 -3.06 21.63 10.27
C ALA A 188 -2.74 22.94 9.52
N THR A 189 -2.59 22.87 8.20
CA THR A 189 -2.30 24.01 7.32
C THR A 189 -3.56 24.69 6.78
N SER A 190 -4.76 24.24 7.16
CA SER A 190 -6.04 24.77 6.69
C SER A 190 -6.22 26.26 7.01
N ARG A 191 -5.66 26.72 8.14
CA ARG A 191 -5.65 28.14 8.55
C ARG A 191 -4.82 29.03 7.62
N VAL A 192 -3.84 28.47 6.92
CA VAL A 192 -2.92 29.19 6.03
C VAL A 192 -3.32 29.04 4.57
N THR A 193 -3.80 27.85 4.19
CA THR A 193 -4.16 27.52 2.80
C THR A 193 -5.59 27.91 2.45
N HIS A 194 -6.44 28.20 3.44
CA HIS A 194 -7.88 28.48 3.29
C HIS A 194 -8.67 27.37 2.55
N LEU A 195 -8.09 26.17 2.41
CA LEU A 195 -8.73 25.05 1.74
C LEU A 195 -9.80 24.44 2.64
N SER A 196 -11.01 24.31 2.09
CA SER A 196 -12.10 23.64 2.82
C SER A 196 -11.84 22.13 2.96
N PRO A 197 -12.32 21.49 4.04
CA PRO A 197 -12.23 20.04 4.24
C PRO A 197 -12.68 19.19 3.06
N LYS A 198 -13.71 19.63 2.33
CA LYS A 198 -14.21 18.92 1.15
C LYS A 198 -13.18 18.90 0.00
N GLN A 199 -12.37 19.94 -0.14
CA GLN A 199 -11.42 20.07 -1.25
C GLN A 199 -10.14 19.26 -1.00
N PHE A 200 -9.55 19.36 0.18
CA PHE A 200 -8.29 18.64 0.44
C PHE A 200 -8.47 17.13 0.65
N PHE A 201 -9.69 16.66 0.94
CA PHE A 201 -9.97 15.22 1.13
C PHE A 201 -9.66 14.42 -0.14
N GLY A 202 -10.18 14.84 -1.29
CA GLY A 202 -9.93 14.18 -2.57
C GLY A 202 -8.45 14.25 -2.98
N ILE A 203 -7.79 15.40 -2.77
CA ILE A 203 -6.37 15.59 -3.07
C ILE A 203 -5.50 14.65 -2.22
N ALA A 204 -5.80 14.52 -0.93
CA ALA A 204 -5.07 13.63 -0.04
C ALA A 204 -5.20 12.15 -0.45
N PHE A 205 -6.38 11.74 -0.94
CA PHE A 205 -6.59 10.41 -1.50
C PHE A 205 -5.69 10.18 -2.72
N TRP A 206 -5.72 11.08 -3.69
CA TRP A 206 -4.84 11.00 -4.86
C TRP A 206 -3.37 10.91 -4.49
N ILE A 207 -2.89 11.78 -3.59
CA ILE A 207 -1.49 11.80 -3.16
C ILE A 207 -1.12 10.47 -2.49
N GLY A 208 -1.87 10.03 -1.47
CA GLY A 208 -1.52 8.85 -0.70
C GLY A 208 -1.50 7.56 -1.53
N PHE A 209 -2.52 7.35 -2.38
CA PHE A 209 -2.58 6.18 -3.25
C PHE A 209 -1.54 6.23 -4.39
N SER A 210 -1.31 7.41 -4.98
CA SER A 210 -0.32 7.56 -6.05
C SER A 210 1.09 7.32 -5.55
N ILE A 211 1.47 7.89 -4.39
CA ILE A 211 2.81 7.71 -3.81
C ILE A 211 3.11 6.23 -3.60
N ASN A 212 2.21 5.48 -2.97
CA ASN A 212 2.43 4.06 -2.70
C ASN A 212 2.52 3.26 -4.01
N THR A 213 1.58 3.51 -4.92
CA THR A 213 1.51 2.78 -6.20
C THR A 213 2.77 3.03 -7.04
N LEU A 214 3.21 4.29 -7.16
CA LEU A 214 4.38 4.66 -7.95
C LEU A 214 5.67 4.13 -7.34
N ILE A 215 5.89 4.33 -6.04
CA ILE A 215 7.10 3.85 -5.35
C ILE A 215 7.26 2.34 -5.52
N VAL A 216 6.18 1.58 -5.31
CA VAL A 216 6.22 0.12 -5.43
C VAL A 216 6.33 -0.32 -6.89
N GLU A 217 5.66 0.33 -7.83
CA GLU A 217 5.78 -0.03 -9.25
C GLU A 217 7.19 0.24 -9.79
N LEU A 218 7.79 1.38 -9.43
CA LEU A 218 9.19 1.70 -9.77
C LEU A 218 10.14 0.66 -9.15
N TRP A 219 9.93 0.29 -7.89
CA TRP A 219 10.72 -0.75 -7.25
C TRP A 219 10.54 -2.12 -7.94
N LEU A 220 9.32 -2.53 -8.27
CA LEU A 220 9.04 -3.79 -8.97
C LEU A 220 9.65 -3.85 -10.38
N ARG A 221 9.86 -2.69 -11.03
CA ARG A 221 10.55 -2.58 -12.32
C ARG A 221 12.06 -2.60 -12.19
N SER A 222 12.59 -2.16 -11.05
CA SER A 222 14.03 -2.21 -10.76
C SER A 222 14.58 -3.64 -10.73
N LEU A 223 15.87 -3.81 -11.05
CA LEU A 223 16.57 -5.10 -10.96
C LEU A 223 16.52 -5.67 -9.54
N GLN A 224 16.54 -4.80 -8.54
CA GLN A 224 16.45 -5.19 -7.14
C GLN A 224 15.08 -5.78 -6.82
N GLY A 225 13.99 -5.13 -7.22
CA GLY A 225 12.64 -5.64 -6.99
C GLY A 225 12.43 -7.00 -7.66
N LYS A 226 12.84 -7.14 -8.93
CA LYS A 226 12.80 -8.42 -9.64
C LYS A 226 13.53 -9.54 -8.87
N SER A 227 14.80 -9.30 -8.51
CA SER A 227 15.60 -10.30 -7.79
C SER A 227 15.09 -10.62 -6.38
N GLN A 228 14.49 -9.65 -5.66
CA GLN A 228 13.91 -9.91 -4.33
C GLN A 228 12.64 -10.75 -4.43
N ILE A 229 11.74 -10.43 -5.38
CA ILE A 229 10.54 -11.22 -5.66
C ILE A 229 10.92 -12.65 -6.05
N GLU A 230 11.87 -12.82 -6.96
CA GLU A 230 12.34 -14.16 -7.38
C GLU A 230 12.93 -14.94 -6.21
N ARG A 231 13.73 -14.30 -5.35
CA ARG A 231 14.26 -14.94 -4.13
C ARG A 231 13.18 -15.38 -3.16
N LEU A 232 12.12 -14.59 -2.99
CA LEU A 232 10.97 -14.94 -2.15
C LEU A 232 10.12 -16.05 -2.78
N ALA A 233 10.04 -16.09 -4.12
CA ALA A 233 9.26 -17.05 -4.88
C ALA A 233 9.93 -18.41 -5.06
N MET A 234 11.26 -18.45 -5.25
CA MET A 234 12.03 -19.66 -5.57
C MET A 234 12.52 -20.45 -4.36
N ARG A 235 12.15 -20.08 -3.14
CA ARG A 235 12.56 -20.81 -1.94
C ARG A 235 11.38 -21.60 -1.36
N PRO A 236 11.02 -22.76 -1.97
CA PRO A 236 10.19 -23.72 -1.26
C PRO A 236 10.96 -24.16 -0.02
N LEU A 237 10.24 -24.24 1.10
CA LEU A 237 10.78 -24.80 2.33
C LEU A 237 11.22 -26.23 2.02
N SER A 238 12.52 -26.47 2.08
CA SER A 238 13.04 -27.80 2.44
C SER A 238 12.61 -28.03 3.88
N LEU A 239 11.44 -28.64 4.05
CA LEU A 239 11.01 -29.32 5.26
C LEU A 239 10.68 -30.74 4.87
#